data_AF-A0A846E670-F1
#
_entry.id   AF-A0A846E670-F1
#
_cell.length_a   1.000
_cell.length_b   1.000
_cell.length_c   1.000
_cell.angle_alpha   90.00
_cell.angle_beta   90.00
_cell.angle_gamma   90.00
#
_symmetry.space_group_name_H-M   'P 1'
#
loop_
_entity.id
_entity.type
_entity.pdbx_description
1 polymer ?
#
loop_
_entity_poly.entity_id
_entity_poly.type
_entity_poly.pdbx_seq_one_letter_code
_entity_poly.pdbx_strand_id
1 'polypeptide(L)' 'MRTIAQFAQRILPLGALLLTSGIAQAQIIPDSSLNTTVIPNGDRFTILNGTSAGNNLFHSFQQFSVPTGGAAIFDL' A
#
# COMPACT_ATOMS: atom_id res chain seq x y z
N MET A 1 0.29 -17.07 -62.97
CA MET A 1 -0.27 -15.72 -63.26
C MET A 1 -1.49 -15.54 -62.37
N ARG A 2 -1.53 -14.49 -61.53
CA ARG A 2 -2.54 -14.14 -60.51
C ARG A 2 -2.53 -15.08 -59.27
N THR A 3 -2.73 -14.65 -58.00
CA THR A 3 -3.68 -13.64 -57.52
C THR A 3 -3.48 -13.26 -56.02
N ILE A 4 -3.97 -12.07 -55.63
CA ILE A 4 -4.52 -11.58 -54.32
C ILE A 4 -3.59 -11.14 -53.17
N ALA A 5 -3.74 -9.86 -52.84
CA ALA A 5 -3.27 -9.19 -51.63
C ALA A 5 -4.13 -9.55 -50.40
N GLN A 6 -3.49 -9.75 -49.23
CA GLN A 6 -4.18 -9.75 -47.94
C GLN A 6 -3.64 -8.60 -47.07
N PHE A 7 -4.29 -7.44 -47.15
CA PHE A 7 -4.32 -6.46 -46.07
C PHE A 7 -5.39 -6.92 -45.07
N ALA A 8 -5.04 -7.83 -44.18
CA ALA A 8 -5.88 -8.15 -43.03
C ALA A 8 -5.55 -7.15 -41.91
N GLN A 9 -6.36 -6.08 -41.80
CA GLN A 9 -6.39 -5.27 -40.58
C GLN A 9 -6.73 -6.20 -39.40
N ARG A 10 -5.78 -6.33 -38.47
CA ARG A 10 -5.98 -7.08 -37.23
C ARG A 10 -6.99 -6.31 -36.38
N ILE A 11 -8.23 -6.79 -36.36
CA ILE A 11 -9.29 -6.31 -35.46
C ILE A 11 -8.85 -6.66 -34.03
N LEU A 12 -8.54 -5.65 -33.22
CA LEU A 12 -8.44 -5.82 -31.77
C LEU A 12 -9.87 -5.97 -31.24
N PRO A 13 -10.20 -6.98 -30.40
CA PRO A 13 -11.52 -7.04 -29.79
C PRO A 13 -11.66 -5.83 -28.86
N LEU A 14 -12.71 -5.04 -29.09
CA LEU A 14 -13.06 -3.81 -28.35
C LEU A 14 -13.57 -4.09 -26.91
N GLY A 15 -13.20 -5.23 -26.32
CA GLY A 15 -13.91 -5.85 -25.19
C GLY A 15 -13.03 -6.43 -24.09
N ALA A 16 -11.88 -5.82 -23.81
CA ALA A 16 -11.13 -6.12 -22.59
C ALA A 16 -11.15 -4.90 -21.65
N LEU A 17 -12.29 -4.69 -20.99
CA LEU A 17 -12.34 -3.79 -19.84
C LEU A 17 -11.56 -4.46 -18.70
N LEU A 18 -10.32 -4.03 -18.48
CA LEU A 18 -9.46 -4.51 -17.40
C LEU A 18 -10.11 -4.13 -16.06
N LEU A 19 -10.72 -5.10 -15.38
CA LEU A 19 -11.13 -4.95 -13.98
C LEU A 19 -9.88 -5.04 -13.09
N THR A 20 -9.10 -3.96 -13.00
CA THR A 20 -8.03 -3.89 -12.01
C THR A 20 -8.67 -3.56 -10.66
N SER A 21 -8.96 -4.60 -9.87
CA SER A 21 -9.23 -4.41 -8.45
C SER A 21 -7.89 -4.15 -7.79
N GLY A 22 -7.49 -2.88 -7.67
CA GLY A 22 -6.25 -2.51 -7.01
C GLY A 22 -6.35 -2.84 -5.51
N ILE A 23 -5.51 -3.74 -5.02
CA ILE A 23 -5.34 -3.93 -3.58
C ILE A 23 -4.46 -2.77 -3.10
N ALA A 24 -4.99 -1.93 -2.20
CA ALA A 24 -4.18 -0.91 -1.56
C ALA A 24 -3.14 -1.59 -0.66
N GLN A 25 -1.86 -1.30 -0.91
CA GLN A 25 -0.79 -1.78 -0.05
C GLN A 25 -0.80 -0.95 1.24
N ALA A 26 -1.28 -1.54 2.34
CA ALA A 26 -1.29 -0.87 3.63
C ALA A 26 0.14 -0.81 4.21
N GLN A 27 0.51 0.33 4.79
CA GLN A 27 1.81 0.55 5.39
C GLN A 27 1.74 1.60 6.50
N ILE A 28 2.62 1.45 7.50
CA ILE A 28 2.83 2.43 8.57
C ILE A 28 4.27 2.90 8.48
N ILE A 29 4.47 4.17 8.10
CA ILE A 29 5.78 4.77 7.86
C ILE A 29 5.94 5.96 8.80
N PRO A 30 6.90 5.92 9.75
CA PRO A 30 7.26 7.08 10.57
C PRO A 30 7.72 8.25 9.71
N ASP A 31 7.39 9.48 10.11
CA ASP A 31 7.86 10.70 9.41
C ASP A 31 9.21 11.23 9.90
N SER A 32 9.86 10.52 10.83
CA SER A 32 11.13 10.90 11.48
C SER A 32 11.11 12.16 12.35
N SER A 33 9.95 12.80 12.56
CA SER A 33 9.84 13.98 13.43
C SER A 33 9.88 13.63 14.92
N LEU A 34 9.41 12.43 15.27
CA LEU A 34 9.44 11.87 16.62
C LEU A 34 10.19 10.53 16.60
N ASN A 35 10.55 10.03 17.79
CA ASN A 35 11.28 8.78 17.94
C ASN A 35 10.38 7.54 17.75
N THR A 36 9.57 7.49 16.71
CA THR A 36 8.63 6.39 16.45
C THR A 36 9.32 5.27 15.68
N THR A 37 9.22 4.04 16.16
CA THR A 37 9.74 2.84 15.47
C THR A 37 8.57 1.94 15.10
N VAL A 38 8.58 1.39 13.88
CA VAL A 38 7.55 0.44 13.41
C VAL A 38 8.23 -0.86 13.04
N ILE A 39 7.78 -1.95 13.65
CA ILE A 39 8.23 -3.32 13.37
C ILE A 39 7.07 -4.07 12.71
N PRO A 40 7.12 -4.30 11.39
CA PRO A 40 6.10 -5.08 10.69
C PRO A 40 6.29 -6.60 10.89
N ASN A 41 5.18 -7.32 11.04
CA ASN A 41 5.08 -8.78 11.07
C ASN A 41 3.79 -9.21 10.34
N GLY A 42 3.92 -9.43 9.03
CA GLY A 42 2.76 -9.62 8.14
C GLY A 42 1.84 -8.40 8.18
N ASP A 43 0.55 -8.62 8.45
CA ASP A 43 -0.47 -7.57 8.57
C ASP A 43 -0.55 -6.93 9.97
N ARG A 44 0.39 -7.27 10.86
CA ARG A 44 0.48 -6.71 12.22
C ARG A 44 1.71 -5.82 12.33
N PHE A 45 1.55 -4.68 12.99
CA PHE A 45 2.60 -3.69 13.17
C PHE A 45 2.76 -3.42 14.66
N THR A 46 3.95 -3.65 15.20
CA THR A 46 4.31 -3.18 16.54
C THR A 46 4.94 -1.81 16.43
N ILE A 47 4.34 -0.82 17.08
CA ILE A 47 4.77 0.57 17.12
C ILE A 47 5.39 0.79 18.49
N LEU A 48 6.68 1.09 18.50
CA LEU A 48 7.50 1.25 19.70
C LEU A 48 8.03 2.68 19.83
N ASN A 49 8.56 2.97 21.02
CA ASN A 49 9.18 4.24 21.37
C ASN A 49 8.16 5.40 21.26
N GLY A 50 8.52 6.50 20.62
CA GLY A 50 7.75 7.74 20.59
C GLY A 50 8.43 8.84 21.41
N THR A 51 7.73 9.96 21.57
CA THR A 51 8.24 11.11 22.30
C THR A 51 7.25 11.50 23.38
N SER A 52 7.69 11.45 24.63
CA SER A 52 6.88 11.84 25.77
C SER A 52 6.84 13.37 25.92
N ALA A 53 5.65 13.90 26.15
CA ALA A 53 5.44 15.29 26.56
C ALA A 53 4.39 15.32 27.68
N GLY A 54 4.86 15.55 28.91
CA GLY A 54 4.05 15.41 30.11
C GLY A 54 3.59 13.96 30.30
N ASN A 55 2.27 13.78 30.47
CA ASN A 55 1.66 12.46 30.70
C ASN A 55 1.25 11.74 29.41
N ASN A 56 1.63 12.29 28.24
CA ASN A 56 1.26 11.76 26.94
C ASN A 56 2.50 11.24 26.22
N LEU A 57 2.32 10.16 25.45
CA LEU A 57 3.28 9.64 24.50
C LEU A 57 2.78 9.94 23.08
N PHE A 58 3.63 10.57 22.28
CA PHE A 58 3.30 10.95 20.91
C PHE A 58 4.08 10.11 19.90
N HIS A 59 3.39 9.73 18.84
CA HIS A 59 3.96 9.08 17.67
C HIS A 59 3.61 9.91 16.43
N SER A 60 4.49 9.89 15.43
CA SER A 60 4.28 10.65 14.19
C SER A 60 4.59 9.82 12.96
N PHE A 61 3.73 9.95 11.96
CA PHE A 61 3.70 9.09 10.78
C PHE A 61 3.51 9.91 9.52
N GLN A 62 4.29 9.60 8.50
CA GLN A 62 4.07 10.10 7.15
C GLN A 62 2.86 9.39 6.54
N GLN A 63 2.72 8.10 6.82
CA GLN A 63 1.61 7.28 6.37
C GLN A 63 1.18 6.33 7.49
N PHE A 64 -0.12 6.23 7.69
CA PHE A 64 -0.70 5.31 8.65
C PHE A 64 -1.89 4.60 7.99
N SER A 65 -1.67 3.36 7.55
CA SER A 65 -2.70 2.51 6.96
C SER A 65 -2.55 1.08 7.49
N VAL A 66 -3.64 0.52 8.00
CA VAL A 66 -3.72 -0.85 8.51
C VAL A 66 -4.63 -1.65 7.56
N PRO A 67 -4.21 -2.82 7.06
CA PRO A 67 -5.04 -3.62 6.17
C PRO A 67 -6.24 -4.19 6.92
N THR A 68 -7.31 -4.54 6.18
CA THR A 68 -8.47 -5.22 6.78
C THR A 68 -8.03 -6.54 7.41
N GLY A 69 -8.40 -6.78 8.68
CA GLY A 69 -7.95 -7.95 9.45
C GLY A 69 -6.55 -7.81 10.07
N GLY A 70 -5.82 -6.75 9.73
CA GLY A 70 -4.54 -6.40 10.33
C GLY A 70 -4.68 -5.69 11.68
N ALA A 71 -3.55 -5.32 12.28
CA ALA A 71 -3.52 -4.58 13.55
C ALA A 71 -2.28 -3.69 13.68
N ALA A 72 -2.44 -2.52 14.30
CA ALA A 72 -1.34 -1.72 14.83
C ALA A 72 -1.38 -1.77 16.36
N ILE A 73 -0.28 -2.18 16.98
CA ILE A 73 -0.14 -2.36 18.42
C ILE A 73 0.86 -1.33 18.91
N PHE A 74 0.43 -0.47 19.83
CA PHE A 74 1.30 0.51 20.48
C PHE A 74 1.82 -0.10 21.78
N ASP A 75 3.14 -0.24 21.87
CA ASP A 75 3.84 -0.73 23.05
C ASP A 75 4.97 0.25 23.40
N LEU A 76 5.32 0.35 24.68
CA LEU A 76 6.25 1.36 25.20
C LEU A 76 7.70 1.04 24.81
#